data_AF-A0A842RBM0-F1
#
_entry.id   AF-A0A842RBM0-F1
#
_cell.length_a   1.000
_cell.length_b   1.000
_cell.length_c   1.000
_cell.angle_alpha   90.00
_cell.angle_beta   90.00
_cell.angle_gamma   90.00
#
_symmetry.space_group_name_H-M   'P 1'
#
loop_
_entity.id
_entity.type
_entity.pdbx_description
1 polymer ?
#
loop_
_entity_poly.entity_id
_entity_poly.type
_entity_poly.pdbx_seq_one_letter_code
_entity_poly.pdbx_strand_id
1 'polypeptide(L)'
;NIPRSVYWTIIITTVIYLLVSFCTLAATSYLNFTEGDADPEFALAIAAEPILGYAGFILISFGALFSTASAFNASLYGSSRVVYVMAREGVIFNFFKKLSRKARVPYISILAISGFVAILAIALNIEQITQLAGLIFISMFAAVCFSCFVLRKEVEANGIIPMIGFILSLVGLGVNVWYQITQVIKEGTAGNLLSLILFPVVILLAFLGSFLTIKFSTEREQKVQISADSGKVQEVKSETKMKEV
;
A
#
# COMPACT_ATOMS: atom_id res chain seq x y z
N ASN A 1 -20.67 12.48 5.29
CA ASN A 1 -20.25 11.47 6.28
C ASN A 1 -18.77 11.10 6.26
N ILE A 2 -18.06 11.22 5.13
CA ILE A 2 -16.65 10.79 5.00
C ILE A 2 -15.73 11.24 6.15
N PRO A 3 -15.59 12.54 6.50
CA PRO A 3 -14.64 12.95 7.52
C PRO A 3 -14.97 12.40 8.93
N ARG A 4 -16.26 12.39 9.30
CA ARG A 4 -16.70 11.86 10.61
C ARG A 4 -16.40 10.36 10.72
N SER A 5 -16.64 9.60 9.66
CA SER A 5 -16.34 8.16 9.65
C SER A 5 -14.86 7.88 9.84
N VAL A 6 -13.98 8.68 9.21
CA VAL A 6 -12.52 8.52 9.36
C VAL A 6 -12.08 8.74 10.81
N TYR A 7 -12.56 9.80 11.48
CA TYR A 7 -12.22 10.05 12.88
C TYR A 7 -12.70 8.95 13.81
N TRP A 8 -13.93 8.46 13.62
CA TRP A 8 -14.45 7.34 14.41
C TRP A 8 -13.65 6.07 14.21
N THR A 9 -13.30 5.73 12.97
CA THR A 9 -12.47 4.56 12.68
C THR A 9 -11.14 4.66 13.42
N ILE A 10 -10.41 5.78 13.31
CA ILE A 10 -9.11 5.96 13.96
C ILE A 10 -9.22 5.74 15.47
N ILE A 11 -10.15 6.44 16.13
CA ILE A 11 -10.32 6.36 17.60
C ILE A 11 -10.64 4.92 18.03
N ILE A 12 -11.63 4.29 17.37
CA ILE A 12 -12.06 2.94 17.72
C ILE A 12 -10.92 1.93 17.49
N THR A 13 -10.22 2.01 16.35
CA THR A 13 -9.11 1.09 16.06
C THR A 13 -7.95 1.27 17.03
N THR A 14 -7.63 2.51 17.42
CA THR A 14 -6.58 2.78 18.39
C THR A 14 -6.92 2.16 19.75
N VAL A 15 -8.15 2.34 20.24
CA VAL A 15 -8.59 1.74 21.51
C VAL A 15 -8.51 0.22 21.45
N ILE A 16 -9.01 -0.40 20.38
CA ILE A 16 -8.96 -1.85 20.21
C ILE A 16 -7.51 -2.34 20.18
N TYR A 17 -6.61 -1.68 19.45
CA TYR A 17 -5.20 -2.07 19.40
C TYR A 17 -4.54 -1.99 20.77
N LEU A 18 -4.78 -0.93 21.55
CA LEU A 18 -4.24 -0.80 22.90
C LEU A 18 -4.75 -1.91 23.84
N LEU A 19 -6.04 -2.23 23.76
CA LEU A 19 -6.63 -3.33 24.55
C LEU A 19 -6.02 -4.67 24.17
N VAL A 20 -5.89 -4.95 22.88
CA VAL A 20 -5.29 -6.20 22.39
C VAL A 20 -3.84 -6.30 22.82
N SER A 21 -3.03 -5.25 22.64
CA SER A 21 -1.63 -5.24 23.10
C SER A 21 -1.51 -5.45 24.61
N PHE A 22 -2.38 -4.82 25.40
CA PHE A 22 -2.40 -5.01 26.85
C PHE A 22 -2.73 -6.47 27.23
N CYS A 23 -3.77 -7.06 26.61
CA CYS A 23 -4.15 -8.44 26.83
C CYS A 23 -3.02 -9.42 26.46
N THR A 24 -2.35 -9.19 25.33
CA THR A 24 -1.22 -10.05 24.90
C THR A 24 -0.06 -9.95 25.87
N LEU A 25 0.33 -8.75 26.29
CA LEU A 25 1.41 -8.56 27.28
C LEU A 25 1.07 -9.21 28.63
N ALA A 26 -0.17 -9.07 29.08
CA ALA A 26 -0.63 -9.70 30.33
C ALA A 26 -0.58 -11.23 30.23
N ALA A 27 -1.01 -11.80 29.10
CA ALA A 27 -0.97 -13.24 28.85
C ALA A 27 0.47 -13.77 28.76
N THR A 28 1.37 -13.09 28.05
CA THR A 28 2.78 -13.53 27.92
C THR A 28 3.53 -13.44 29.24
N SER A 29 3.28 -12.39 30.05
CA SER A 29 3.83 -12.28 31.40
C SER A 29 3.32 -13.37 32.35
N TYR A 30 2.05 -13.79 32.22
CA TYR A 30 1.48 -14.87 33.04
C TYR A 30 2.09 -16.23 32.69
N LEU A 31 2.42 -16.45 31.41
CA LEU A 31 2.91 -17.73 30.90
C LEU A 31 4.42 -17.91 31.01
N ASN A 32 5.16 -16.92 31.53
CA ASN A 32 6.62 -16.88 31.56
C ASN A 32 7.25 -17.15 30.17
N PHE A 33 6.58 -16.72 29.09
CA PHE A 33 7.18 -16.81 27.77
C PHE A 33 8.43 -15.95 27.72
N THR A 34 9.59 -16.58 27.52
CA THR A 34 10.84 -15.89 27.27
C THR A 34 10.96 -15.55 25.79
N GLU A 35 11.77 -14.54 25.44
CA GLU A 35 12.06 -14.21 24.04
C GLU A 35 12.57 -15.47 23.31
N GLY A 36 11.75 -16.00 22.39
CA GLY A 36 12.09 -17.17 21.55
C GLY A 36 11.22 -18.43 21.72
N ASP A 37 10.36 -18.50 22.74
CA ASP A 37 9.55 -19.71 23.01
C ASP A 37 8.34 -19.88 22.08
N ALA A 38 7.88 -18.80 21.44
CA ALA A 38 6.74 -18.79 20.56
C ALA A 38 7.02 -17.92 19.34
N ASP A 39 6.55 -18.36 18.18
CA ASP A 39 6.58 -17.57 16.96
C ASP A 39 5.68 -16.34 17.14
N PRO A 40 6.22 -15.11 17.04
CA PRO A 40 5.47 -13.87 17.31
C PRO A 40 4.22 -13.72 16.45
N GLU A 41 4.16 -14.40 15.31
CA GLU A 41 2.99 -14.42 14.43
C GLU A 41 1.76 -15.08 15.07
N PHE A 42 1.97 -16.01 16.00
CA PHE A 42 0.91 -16.76 16.68
C PHE A 42 0.69 -16.30 18.12
N ALA A 43 1.40 -15.26 18.57
CA ALA A 43 1.37 -14.78 19.96
C ALA A 43 -0.05 -14.53 20.48
N LEU A 44 -0.94 -13.98 19.65
CA LEU A 44 -2.34 -13.74 20.01
C LEU A 44 -3.17 -15.01 20.18
N ALA A 45 -2.96 -16.00 19.32
CA ALA A 45 -3.68 -17.27 19.39
C ALA A 45 -3.21 -18.10 20.59
N ILE A 46 -1.89 -18.08 20.85
CA ILE A 46 -1.28 -18.72 22.02
C ILE A 46 -1.74 -18.03 23.31
N ALA A 47 -1.80 -16.70 23.34
CA ALA A 47 -2.31 -15.93 24.48
C ALA A 47 -3.79 -16.24 24.82
N ALA A 48 -4.56 -16.79 23.87
CA ALA A 48 -5.95 -17.19 24.10
C ALA A 48 -6.10 -18.58 24.73
N GLU A 49 -5.07 -19.43 24.63
CA GLU A 49 -5.11 -20.81 25.12
C GLU A 49 -5.33 -20.94 26.64
N PRO A 50 -4.73 -20.11 27.52
CA PRO A 50 -4.95 -20.24 28.97
C PRO A 50 -6.36 -19.86 29.41
N ILE A 51 -7.07 -19.06 28.60
CA ILE A 51 -8.40 -18.53 28.93
C ILE A 51 -9.49 -19.43 28.34
N LEU A 52 -9.31 -19.86 27.09
CA LEU A 52 -10.34 -20.54 26.29
C LEU A 52 -9.92 -21.93 25.82
N GLY A 53 -8.75 -22.43 26.24
CA GLY A 53 -8.16 -23.68 25.78
C GLY A 53 -7.86 -23.69 24.28
N TYR A 54 -7.69 -24.88 23.74
CA TYR A 54 -7.43 -25.10 22.30
C TYR A 54 -8.55 -24.54 21.39
N ALA A 55 -9.79 -24.46 21.88
CA ALA A 55 -10.89 -23.83 21.17
C ALA A 55 -10.64 -22.33 20.95
N GLY A 56 -10.05 -21.64 21.93
CA GLY A 56 -9.63 -20.23 21.81
C GLY A 56 -8.56 -20.04 20.74
N PHE A 57 -7.54 -20.90 20.74
CA PHE A 57 -6.49 -20.88 19.73
C PHE A 57 -7.07 -20.99 18.31
N ILE A 58 -7.97 -21.95 18.08
CA ILE A 58 -8.62 -22.16 16.78
C ILE A 58 -9.47 -20.94 16.39
N LEU A 59 -10.30 -20.43 17.31
CA LEU A 59 -11.18 -19.29 17.03
C LEU A 59 -10.40 -18.04 16.64
N ILE A 60 -9.34 -17.71 17.37
CA ILE A 60 -8.49 -16.56 17.07
C ILE A 60 -7.74 -16.76 15.75
N SER A 61 -7.25 -17.98 15.48
CA SER A 61 -6.56 -18.30 14.22
C SER A 61 -7.47 -18.12 13.00
N PHE A 62 -8.70 -18.67 13.03
CA PHE A 62 -9.67 -18.46 11.95
C PHE A 62 -10.11 -16.99 11.86
N GLY A 63 -10.31 -16.33 13.00
CA GLY A 63 -10.64 -14.90 13.04
C GLY A 63 -9.56 -14.05 12.36
N ALA A 64 -8.29 -14.31 12.64
CA ALA A 64 -7.15 -13.64 12.01
C ALA A 64 -7.11 -13.92 10.50
N LEU A 65 -7.31 -15.16 10.06
CA LEU A 65 -7.33 -15.53 8.64
C LEU A 65 -8.44 -14.79 7.87
N PHE A 66 -9.67 -14.81 8.37
CA PHE A 66 -10.80 -14.11 7.73
C PHE A 66 -10.63 -12.59 7.75
N SER A 67 -10.13 -12.04 8.86
CA SER A 67 -9.84 -10.61 8.99
C SER A 67 -8.81 -10.15 7.95
N THR A 68 -7.68 -10.85 7.87
CA THR A 68 -6.61 -10.55 6.91
C THR A 68 -7.08 -10.71 5.46
N ALA A 69 -7.83 -11.78 5.15
CA ALA A 69 -8.40 -11.97 3.81
C ALA A 69 -9.35 -10.84 3.42
N SER A 70 -10.19 -10.37 4.34
CA SER A 70 -11.10 -9.24 4.12
C SER A 70 -10.33 -7.94 3.88
N ALA A 71 -9.35 -7.63 4.72
CA ALA A 71 -8.53 -6.42 4.60
C ALA A 71 -7.69 -6.41 3.29
N PHE A 72 -7.16 -7.58 2.91
CA PHE A 72 -6.44 -7.76 1.66
C PHE A 72 -7.34 -7.52 0.45
N ASN A 73 -8.54 -8.11 0.43
CA ASN A 73 -9.51 -7.92 -0.64
C ASN A 73 -9.91 -6.44 -0.79
N ALA A 74 -10.19 -5.75 0.32
CA ALA A 74 -10.53 -4.32 0.30
C ALA A 74 -9.39 -3.48 -0.31
N SER A 75 -8.15 -3.74 0.11
CA SER A 75 -6.96 -3.05 -0.39
C SER A 75 -6.72 -3.33 -1.88
N LEU A 76 -6.88 -4.58 -2.32
CA LEU A 76 -6.70 -4.99 -3.71
C LEU A 76 -7.70 -4.27 -4.64
N TYR A 77 -8.98 -4.21 -4.25
CA TYR A 77 -9.98 -3.48 -5.01
C TYR A 77 -9.71 -1.97 -5.02
N GLY A 78 -9.33 -1.39 -3.88
CA GLY A 78 -8.95 0.03 -3.78
C GLY A 78 -7.81 0.39 -4.72
N SER A 79 -6.69 -0.33 -4.62
CA SER A 79 -5.49 -0.11 -5.44
C SER A 79 -5.77 -0.33 -6.94
N SER A 80 -6.51 -1.38 -7.30
CA SER A 80 -6.84 -1.64 -8.71
C SER A 80 -7.68 -0.53 -9.35
N ARG A 81 -8.53 0.15 -8.57
CA ARG A 81 -9.34 1.29 -9.03
C ARG A 81 -8.50 2.55 -9.22
N VAL A 82 -7.55 2.81 -8.32
CA VAL A 82 -6.59 3.93 -8.49
C VAL A 82 -5.80 3.75 -9.78
N VAL A 83 -5.26 2.55 -10.01
CA VAL A 83 -4.55 2.19 -11.24
C VAL A 83 -5.45 2.38 -12.48
N TYR A 84 -6.71 1.94 -12.42
CA TYR A 84 -7.67 2.15 -13.50
C TYR A 84 -7.93 3.64 -13.80
N VAL A 85 -8.09 4.48 -12.77
CA VAL A 85 -8.31 5.93 -12.94
C VAL A 85 -7.07 6.60 -13.54
N MET A 86 -5.88 6.29 -13.02
CA MET A 86 -4.60 6.74 -13.58
C MET A 86 -4.46 6.31 -15.05
N ALA A 87 -4.89 5.09 -15.38
CA ALA A 87 -4.87 4.62 -16.75
C ALA A 87 -5.78 5.49 -17.60
N ARG A 88 -7.04 5.69 -17.17
CA ARG A 88 -8.06 6.51 -17.84
C ARG A 88 -7.54 7.91 -18.15
N GLU A 89 -6.87 8.53 -17.20
CA GLU A 89 -6.25 9.87 -17.30
C GLU A 89 -4.98 9.90 -18.17
N GLY A 90 -4.54 8.75 -18.70
CA GLY A 90 -3.37 8.66 -19.58
C GLY A 90 -2.04 8.64 -18.82
N VAL A 91 -2.09 8.63 -17.48
CA VAL A 91 -0.93 8.59 -16.59
C VAL A 91 -0.24 7.24 -16.63
N ILE A 92 -0.93 6.13 -16.93
CA ILE A 92 -0.29 4.81 -17.11
C ILE A 92 -0.77 4.13 -18.39
N PHE A 93 -0.18 2.97 -18.72
CA PHE A 93 -0.50 2.23 -19.95
C PHE A 93 -2.00 1.96 -20.13
N ASN A 94 -2.51 2.18 -21.35
CA ASN A 94 -3.93 2.04 -21.70
C ASN A 94 -4.51 0.63 -21.44
N PHE A 95 -3.68 -0.41 -21.33
CA PHE A 95 -4.14 -1.78 -21.05
C PHE A 95 -4.88 -1.89 -19.71
N PHE A 96 -4.50 -1.08 -18.71
CA PHE A 96 -5.16 -1.02 -17.40
C PHE A 96 -6.55 -0.36 -17.42
N LYS A 97 -6.99 0.21 -18.56
CA LYS A 97 -8.34 0.77 -18.74
C LYS A 97 -9.43 -0.31 -18.95
N LYS A 98 -9.06 -1.56 -19.22
CA LYS A 98 -10.09 -2.57 -19.56
C LYS A 98 -10.88 -3.00 -18.32
N LEU A 99 -12.20 -2.97 -18.45
CA LEU A 99 -13.14 -3.41 -17.42
C LEU A 99 -13.77 -4.74 -17.83
N SER A 100 -14.08 -5.58 -16.83
CA SER A 100 -14.87 -6.79 -17.06
C SER A 100 -16.30 -6.43 -17.46
N ARG A 101 -16.83 -7.12 -18.47
CA ARG A 101 -18.15 -6.86 -19.07
C ARG A 101 -19.32 -7.03 -18.08
N LYS A 102 -19.19 -7.97 -17.12
CA LYS A 102 -20.26 -8.31 -16.17
C LYS A 102 -20.22 -7.47 -14.90
N ALA A 103 -19.05 -7.37 -14.27
CA ALA A 103 -18.90 -6.73 -12.95
C ALA A 103 -18.34 -5.29 -12.99
N ARG A 104 -17.97 -4.78 -14.17
CA ARG A 104 -17.33 -3.46 -14.36
C ARG A 104 -16.13 -3.22 -13.41
N VAL A 105 -15.38 -4.28 -13.15
CA VAL A 105 -14.14 -4.26 -12.36
C VAL A 105 -12.91 -4.26 -13.27
N PRO A 106 -11.82 -3.55 -12.92
CA PRO A 106 -10.59 -3.52 -13.70
C PRO A 106 -9.79 -4.81 -13.48
N TYR A 107 -10.24 -5.90 -14.12
CA TYR A 107 -9.71 -7.25 -13.88
C TYR A 107 -8.21 -7.38 -14.18
N ILE A 108 -7.70 -6.63 -15.17
CA ILE A 108 -6.28 -6.60 -15.50
C ILE A 108 -5.46 -5.99 -14.37
N SER A 109 -5.91 -4.87 -13.82
CA SER A 109 -5.25 -4.23 -12.68
C SER A 109 -5.26 -5.15 -11.46
N ILE A 110 -6.38 -5.83 -11.22
CA ILE A 110 -6.49 -6.82 -10.13
C ILE A 110 -5.48 -7.94 -10.32
N LEU A 111 -5.45 -8.60 -11.50
CA LEU A 111 -4.55 -9.71 -11.78
C LEU A 111 -3.07 -9.30 -11.72
N ALA A 112 -2.74 -8.11 -12.22
CA ALA A 112 -1.39 -7.59 -12.19
C ALA A 112 -0.92 -7.34 -10.75
N ILE A 113 -1.74 -6.68 -9.94
CA ILE A 113 -1.42 -6.39 -8.53
C ILE A 113 -1.35 -7.70 -7.73
N SER A 114 -2.33 -8.59 -7.88
CA SER A 114 -2.34 -9.86 -7.14
C SER A 114 -1.18 -10.77 -7.55
N GLY A 115 -0.84 -10.81 -8.85
CA GLY A 115 0.33 -11.55 -9.33
C GLY A 115 1.63 -10.99 -8.77
N PHE A 116 1.78 -9.67 -8.75
CA PHE A 116 2.94 -9.01 -8.16
C PHE A 116 3.07 -9.30 -6.66
N VAL A 117 1.97 -9.18 -5.91
CA VAL A 117 1.96 -9.49 -4.47
C VAL A 117 2.25 -10.97 -4.22
N ALA A 118 1.72 -11.89 -5.03
CA ALA A 118 2.00 -13.32 -4.91
C ALA A 118 3.48 -13.65 -5.13
N ILE A 119 4.13 -12.98 -6.10
CA ILE A 119 5.57 -13.12 -6.32
C ILE A 119 6.34 -12.64 -5.08
N LEU A 120 5.99 -11.48 -4.52
CA LEU A 120 6.64 -10.96 -3.32
C LEU A 120 6.42 -11.87 -2.10
N ALA A 121 5.23 -12.45 -1.94
CA ALA A 121 4.91 -13.36 -0.85
C ALA A 121 5.69 -14.68 -0.90
N ILE A 122 6.10 -15.13 -2.09
CA ILE A 122 6.95 -16.32 -2.27
C ILE A 122 8.43 -15.95 -2.11
N ALA A 123 8.82 -14.75 -2.51
CA ALA A 123 10.23 -14.32 -2.54
C ALA A 123 10.75 -13.76 -1.20
N LEU A 124 9.87 -13.20 -0.36
CA LEU A 124 10.23 -12.49 0.86
C LEU A 124 9.53 -13.08 2.08
N ASN A 125 10.22 -13.06 3.22
CA ASN A 125 9.62 -13.44 4.50
C ASN A 125 8.75 -12.30 5.06
N ILE A 126 7.80 -12.64 5.93
CA ILE A 126 6.86 -11.67 6.53
C ILE A 126 7.54 -10.52 7.27
N GLU A 127 8.69 -10.75 7.92
CA GLU A 127 9.48 -9.70 8.56
C GLU A 127 9.95 -8.66 7.52
N GLN A 128 10.53 -9.14 6.41
CA GLN A 128 11.03 -8.28 5.31
C GLN A 128 9.88 -7.52 4.64
N ILE A 129 8.74 -8.19 4.41
CA ILE A 129 7.54 -7.58 3.84
C ILE A 129 7.03 -6.47 4.76
N THR A 130 6.97 -6.73 6.07
CA THR A 130 6.47 -5.76 7.06
C THR A 130 7.39 -4.55 7.17
N GLN A 131 8.71 -4.76 7.19
CA GLN A 131 9.70 -3.67 7.20
C GLN A 131 9.62 -2.82 5.94
N LEU A 132 9.59 -3.46 4.76
CA LEU A 132 9.49 -2.77 3.47
C LEU A 132 8.16 -2.00 3.35
N ALA A 133 7.05 -2.61 3.76
CA ALA A 133 5.74 -1.97 3.76
C ALA A 133 5.72 -0.74 4.69
N GLY A 134 6.30 -0.84 5.89
CA GLY A 134 6.41 0.28 6.82
C GLY A 134 7.14 1.48 6.21
N LEU A 135 8.29 1.25 5.56
CA LEU A 135 9.05 2.30 4.88
C LEU A 135 8.24 2.93 3.74
N ILE A 136 7.56 2.12 2.92
CA ILE A 136 6.74 2.59 1.80
C ILE A 136 5.55 3.42 2.29
N PHE A 137 4.81 2.94 3.30
CA PHE A 137 3.64 3.64 3.83
C PHE A 137 4.01 4.97 4.49
N ILE A 138 5.05 5.01 5.32
CA ILE A 138 5.50 6.27 5.95
C ILE A 138 5.96 7.27 4.88
N SER A 139 6.68 6.81 3.86
CA SER A 139 7.12 7.66 2.74
C SER A 139 5.93 8.18 1.93
N MET A 140 4.93 7.34 1.67
CA MET A 140 3.69 7.72 0.99
C MET A 140 2.91 8.75 1.81
N PHE A 141 2.80 8.57 3.14
CA PHE A 141 2.17 9.56 4.01
C PHE A 141 2.92 10.89 4.00
N ALA A 142 4.25 10.88 4.04
CA ALA A 142 5.06 12.09 3.91
C ALA A 142 4.77 12.79 2.57
N ALA A 143 4.78 12.06 1.46
CA ALA A 143 4.49 12.60 0.14
C ALA A 143 3.07 13.21 0.07
N VAL A 144 2.06 12.52 0.58
CA VAL A 144 0.66 13.02 0.61
C VAL A 144 0.53 14.28 1.46
N CYS A 145 1.14 14.31 2.64
CA CYS A 145 1.13 15.49 3.51
C CYS A 145 1.81 16.68 2.85
N PHE A 146 2.95 16.45 2.20
CA PHE A 146 3.67 17.46 1.45
C PHE A 146 2.85 17.99 0.25
N SER A 147 2.27 17.10 -0.55
CA SER A 147 1.39 17.47 -1.67
C SER A 147 0.20 18.30 -1.18
N CYS A 148 -0.43 17.93 -0.07
CA CYS A 148 -1.53 18.70 0.53
C CYS A 148 -1.08 20.08 1.00
N PHE A 149 0.12 20.21 1.56
CA PHE A 149 0.70 21.51 1.94
C PHE A 149 0.98 22.41 0.72
N VAL A 150 1.50 21.84 -0.36
CA VAL A 150 1.79 22.58 -1.60
C VAL A 150 0.49 23.04 -2.27
N LEU A 151 -0.49 22.14 -2.40
CA LEU A 151 -1.80 22.41 -3.00
C LEU A 151 -2.79 23.06 -2.02
N ARG A 152 -2.37 23.50 -0.83
CA ARG A 152 -3.28 23.98 0.24
C ARG A 152 -4.28 25.05 -0.19
N LYS A 153 -3.90 25.88 -1.18
CA LYS A 153 -4.75 26.94 -1.73
C LYS A 153 -5.86 26.40 -2.62
N GLU A 154 -5.63 25.26 -3.29
CA GLU A 154 -6.62 24.61 -4.16
C GLU A 154 -7.58 23.73 -3.36
N VAL A 155 -7.10 23.13 -2.27
CA VAL A 155 -7.91 22.25 -1.41
C VAL A 155 -8.55 22.98 -0.21
N GLU A 156 -8.42 24.31 -0.15
CA GLU A 156 -8.91 25.17 0.94
C GLU A 156 -8.53 24.67 2.35
N ALA A 157 -7.35 24.05 2.48
CA ALA A 157 -6.91 23.40 3.70
C ALA A 157 -5.99 24.31 4.53
N ASN A 158 -6.07 24.18 5.86
CA ASN A 158 -5.09 24.79 6.75
C ASN A 158 -3.73 24.10 6.56
N GLY A 159 -2.71 24.85 6.13
CA GLY A 159 -1.37 24.31 5.87
C GLY A 159 -0.62 23.77 7.09
N ILE A 160 -1.04 24.14 8.31
CA ILE A 160 -0.38 23.70 9.55
C ILE A 160 -0.55 22.19 9.74
N ILE A 161 -1.75 21.66 9.51
CA ILE A 161 -2.07 20.25 9.78
C ILE A 161 -1.26 19.31 8.87
N PRO A 162 -1.21 19.50 7.54
CA PRO A 162 -0.36 18.70 6.66
C PRO A 162 1.13 18.88 6.97
N MET A 163 1.59 20.07 7.37
CA MET A 163 3.00 20.30 7.70
C MET A 163 3.43 19.52 8.94
N ILE A 164 2.59 19.49 9.99
CA ILE A 164 2.82 18.65 11.17
C ILE A 164 2.87 17.18 10.75
N GLY A 165 1.90 16.71 9.96
CA GLY A 165 1.89 15.33 9.45
C GLY A 165 3.15 14.96 8.65
N PHE A 166 3.65 15.89 7.83
CA PHE A 166 4.89 15.70 7.07
C PHE A 166 6.10 15.56 8.00
N ILE A 167 6.27 16.45 8.98
CA ILE A 167 7.38 16.40 9.94
C ILE A 167 7.34 15.10 10.74
N LEU A 168 6.16 14.71 11.25
CA LEU A 168 6.00 13.45 11.99
C LEU A 168 6.35 12.24 11.12
N SER A 169 5.96 12.25 9.84
CA SER A 169 6.30 11.17 8.91
C SER A 169 7.80 11.10 8.65
N LEU A 170 8.49 12.24 8.53
CA LEU A 170 9.95 12.27 8.37
C LEU A 170 10.68 11.75 9.63
N VAL A 171 10.22 12.13 10.81
CA VAL A 171 10.76 11.61 12.08
C VAL A 171 10.52 10.10 12.16
N GLY A 172 9.30 9.64 11.86
CA GLY A 172 8.95 8.21 11.84
C GLY A 172 9.79 7.41 10.84
N LEU A 173 10.05 7.96 9.65
CA LEU A 173 10.93 7.35 8.65
C LEU A 173 12.36 7.23 9.17
N GLY A 174 12.88 8.30 9.76
CA GLY A 174 14.22 8.32 10.36
C GLY A 174 14.37 7.28 11.47
N VAL A 175 13.39 7.19 12.37
CA VAL A 175 13.37 6.19 13.45
C VAL A 175 13.28 4.77 12.89
N ASN A 176 12.46 4.54 11.86
CA ASN A 176 12.31 3.22 11.25
C ASN A 176 13.60 2.76 10.55
N VAL A 177 14.24 3.63 9.77
CA VAL A 177 15.53 3.36 9.13
C VAL A 177 16.62 3.13 10.17
N TRP A 178 16.68 3.97 11.21
CA TRP A 178 17.62 3.81 12.32
C TRP A 178 17.46 2.44 13.01
N TYR A 179 16.21 2.05 13.30
CA TYR A 179 15.91 0.76 13.92
C TYR A 179 16.39 -0.40 13.04
N GLN A 180 16.10 -0.38 11.74
CA GLN A 180 16.54 -1.42 10.81
C GLN A 180 18.06 -1.51 10.71
N ILE A 181 18.77 -0.37 10.63
CA ILE A 181 20.24 -0.35 10.63
C ILE A 181 20.79 -0.99 11.92
N THR A 182 20.20 -0.65 13.07
CA THR A 182 20.63 -1.21 14.36
C THR A 182 20.42 -2.73 14.41
N GLN A 183 19.31 -3.23 13.87
CA GLN A 183 19.05 -4.67 13.77
C GLN A 183 20.03 -5.38 12.82
N VAL A 184 20.34 -4.79 11.67
CA VAL A 184 21.36 -5.33 10.74
C VAL A 184 22.72 -5.45 11.43
N ILE A 185 23.12 -4.43 12.21
CA ILE A 185 24.41 -4.42 12.90
C ILE A 185 24.47 -5.48 14.03
N LYS A 186 23.38 -5.65 14.79
CA LYS A 186 23.35 -6.53 15.96
C LYS A 186 23.18 -8.01 15.61
N GLU A 187 22.25 -8.33 14.72
CA GLU A 187 21.83 -9.71 14.45
C GLU A 187 22.48 -10.28 13.19
N GLY A 188 23.09 -9.44 12.34
CA GLY A 188 23.72 -9.88 11.08
C GLY A 188 22.72 -10.48 10.09
N THR A 189 21.42 -10.28 10.31
CA THR A 189 20.35 -10.90 9.52
C THR A 189 20.33 -10.29 8.12
N ALA A 190 20.70 -11.08 7.12
CA ALA A 190 20.70 -10.69 5.70
C ALA A 190 19.33 -10.16 5.22
N GLY A 191 18.24 -10.53 5.89
CA GLY A 191 16.89 -10.06 5.57
C GLY A 191 16.66 -8.57 5.79
N ASN A 192 17.21 -8.00 6.87
CA ASN A 192 17.05 -6.58 7.20
C ASN A 192 17.90 -5.70 6.27
N LEU A 193 19.00 -6.26 5.73
CA LEU A 193 19.78 -5.61 4.70
C LEU A 193 19.03 -5.59 3.35
N LEU A 194 18.30 -6.66 3.04
CA LEU A 194 17.53 -6.77 1.80
C LEU A 194 16.39 -5.74 1.75
N SER A 195 15.61 -5.59 2.83
CA SER A 195 14.53 -4.58 2.89
C SER A 195 15.07 -3.15 2.75
N LEU A 196 16.22 -2.85 3.37
CA LEU A 196 16.89 -1.55 3.26
C LEU A 196 17.40 -1.23 1.84
N ILE A 197 17.83 -2.24 1.08
CA ILE A 197 18.25 -2.10 -0.32
C ILE A 197 17.04 -2.05 -1.26
N LEU A 198 16.01 -2.87 -1.01
CA LEU A 198 14.81 -2.91 -1.85
C LEU A 198 14.02 -1.61 -1.77
N PHE A 199 13.97 -0.95 -0.62
CA PHE A 199 13.24 0.31 -0.45
C PHE A 199 13.66 1.42 -1.44
N PRO A 200 14.93 1.84 -1.53
CA PRO A 200 15.35 2.84 -2.51
C PRO A 200 15.19 2.35 -3.95
N VAL A 201 15.31 1.04 -4.21
CA VAL A 201 15.04 0.46 -5.53
C VAL A 201 13.57 0.61 -5.91
N VAL A 202 12.64 0.30 -4.99
CA VAL A 202 11.19 0.47 -5.20
C VAL A 202 10.85 1.94 -5.45
N ILE A 203 11.44 2.85 -4.66
CA ILE A 203 11.27 4.30 -4.88
C ILE A 203 11.81 4.70 -6.25
N LEU A 204 13.04 4.28 -6.60
CA LEU A 204 13.64 4.60 -7.91
C LEU A 204 12.78 4.08 -9.05
N LEU A 205 12.25 2.86 -8.95
CA LEU A 205 11.35 2.28 -9.93
C LEU A 205 10.02 3.06 -10.02
N ALA A 206 9.49 3.54 -8.90
CA ALA A 206 8.29 4.38 -8.90
C ALA A 206 8.55 5.74 -9.59
N PHE A 207 9.69 6.37 -9.32
CA PHE A 207 10.12 7.60 -9.99
C PHE A 207 10.39 7.38 -11.49
N LEU A 208 11.08 6.31 -11.85
CA LEU A 208 11.35 5.95 -13.24
C LEU A 208 10.06 5.64 -13.99
N GLY A 209 9.14 4.90 -13.37
CA GLY A 209 7.81 4.63 -13.88
C GLY A 209 7.08 5.94 -14.18
N SER A 210 7.02 6.84 -13.19
CA SER A 210 6.41 8.16 -13.31
C SER A 210 7.03 8.98 -14.44
N PHE A 211 8.36 9.01 -14.52
CA PHE A 211 9.11 9.71 -15.55
C PHE A 211 8.83 9.18 -16.95
N LEU A 212 8.83 7.85 -17.12
CA LEU A 212 8.50 7.21 -18.39
C LEU A 212 7.08 7.58 -18.82
N THR A 213 6.12 7.57 -17.90
CA THR A 213 4.73 7.93 -18.22
C THR A 213 4.58 9.40 -18.61
N ILE A 214 5.24 10.34 -17.92
CA ILE A 214 5.25 11.75 -18.31
C ILE A 214 5.88 11.93 -19.70
N LYS A 215 6.99 11.25 -19.98
CA LYS A 215 7.65 11.32 -21.28
C LYS A 215 6.73 10.79 -22.40
N PHE A 216 6.10 9.64 -22.19
CA PHE A 216 5.17 9.05 -23.16
C PHE A 216 3.86 9.83 -23.32
N SER A 217 3.39 10.55 -22.29
CA SER A 217 2.21 11.42 -22.42
C SER A 217 2.53 12.63 -23.29
N THR A 218 3.68 13.29 -23.05
CA THR A 218 4.12 14.44 -23.86
C THR A 218 4.34 14.09 -25.32
N GLU A 219 4.94 12.92 -25.63
CA GLU A 219 5.12 12.47 -27.02
C GLU A 219 3.79 12.17 -27.74
N ARG A 220 2.76 11.73 -27.02
CA ARG A 220 1.43 11.52 -27.61
C ARG A 220 0.72 12.84 -27.90
N GLU A 221 0.77 13.79 -26.98
CA GLU A 221 0.17 15.12 -27.18
C GLU A 221 0.82 15.83 -28.36
N GLN A 222 2.15 15.78 -28.48
CA GLN A 222 2.86 16.30 -29.66
C GLN A 222 2.43 15.62 -30.97
N LYS A 223 2.29 14.29 -31.01
CA LYS A 223 1.85 13.57 -32.23
C LYS A 223 0.42 13.91 -32.64
N VAL A 224 -0.48 14.09 -31.67
CA VAL A 224 -1.86 14.52 -31.94
C VAL A 224 -1.88 15.96 -32.46
N GLN A 225 -1.09 16.86 -31.88
CA GLN A 225 -1.00 18.26 -32.31
C GLN A 225 -0.39 18.39 -33.72
N ILE A 226 0.66 17.61 -34.03
CA ILE A 226 1.28 17.57 -35.37
C ILE A 226 0.31 16.97 -36.42
N SER A 227 -0.51 15.97 -36.05
CA SER A 227 -1.56 15.44 -36.95
C SER A 227 -2.72 16.43 -37.15
N ALA A 228 -3.05 17.23 -36.14
CA ALA A 228 -4.06 18.27 -36.24
C ALA A 228 -3.60 19.45 -37.10
N ASP A 229 -2.35 19.87 -36.97
CA ASP A 229 -1.74 20.97 -37.73
C ASP A 229 -1.44 20.57 -39.20
N SER A 230 -1.20 19.29 -39.46
CA SER A 230 -0.99 18.76 -40.82
C SER A 230 -2.28 18.43 -41.59
N GLY A 231 -3.47 18.78 -41.07
CA GLY A 231 -4.75 18.66 -41.77
C GLY A 231 -5.26 17.22 -42.01
N LYS A 232 -4.60 16.18 -41.49
CA LYS A 232 -4.94 14.76 -41.73
C LYS A 232 -6.00 14.20 -40.76
N VAL A 233 -7.07 14.95 -40.48
CA VAL A 233 -8.12 14.53 -39.54
C VAL A 233 -9.16 13.59 -40.20
N GLN A 234 -9.22 13.49 -41.53
CA GLN A 234 -10.25 12.71 -42.21
C GLN A 234 -9.97 11.20 -42.35
N GLU A 235 -8.72 10.73 -42.26
CA GLU A 235 -8.41 9.30 -42.46
C GLU A 235 -8.48 8.45 -41.18
N VAL A 236 -8.23 9.02 -40.00
CA VAL A 236 -8.22 8.24 -38.73
C VAL A 236 -9.64 7.97 -38.20
N LYS A 237 -10.62 8.81 -38.55
CA LYS A 237 -12.02 8.63 -38.14
C LYS A 237 -12.72 7.47 -38.88
N SER A 238 -12.27 7.07 -40.07
CA SER A 238 -12.84 5.93 -40.81
C SER A 238 -12.29 4.59 -40.30
N GLU A 239 -11.01 4.50 -39.95
CA GLU A 239 -10.44 3.27 -39.38
C GLU A 239 -10.95 2.94 -37.97
N THR A 240 -11.28 3.96 -37.17
CA THR A 240 -11.80 3.75 -35.81
C THR A 240 -13.24 3.23 -35.82
N LYS A 241 -14.07 3.67 -36.79
CA LYS A 241 -15.45 3.16 -36.95
C LYS A 241 -15.54 1.74 -37.50
N MET A 242 -14.52 1.26 -38.21
CA MET A 242 -14.47 -0.11 -38.75
C MET A 242 -14.01 -1.17 -37.73
N LYS A 243 -13.47 -0.76 -36.58
CA LYS A 243 -13.04 -1.66 -35.49
C LYS A 243 -14.02 -1.73 -34.30
N GLU A 244 -15.13 -0.98 -34.36
CA GLU A 244 -16.19 -0.99 -33.35
C GLU A 244 -17.48 -1.72 -33.80
N VAL A 245 -17.42 -2.51 -34.87
CA VAL A 245 -18.44 -3.53 -35.21
C VAL A 245 -17.91 -4.91 -34.88
#